data_AF-A0A2E0W0D5-F1
#
_entry.id   AF-A0A2E0W0D5-F1
#
_cell.length_a   1.000
_cell.length_b   1.000
_cell.length_c   1.000
_cell.angle_alpha   90.00
_cell.angle_beta   90.00
_cell.angle_gamma   90.00
#
_symmetry.space_group_name_H-M   'P 1'
#
loop_
_entity.id
_entity.type
_entity.pdbx_description
1 polymer ?
#
loop_
_entity_poly.entity_id
_entity_poly.type
_entity_poly.pdbx_seq_one_letter_code
_entity_poly.pdbx_strand_id
1 'polypeptide(L)'
;MAFTMKKFYSAFILIIILFACTQEVKENIPLQQNQSQNQIDSFFCYAKGILSNQEKLELQFDKVDFLFSEKAKEAMIEDGLLEEDEFIPNDIYIRNKDQKVEELEIDENVKIFMQTLTYDDYGNYHANEEITINKLIELLSKSTERNYINFPFFIKTSNNKITLIKEQYLP
;
A
#
# COMPACT_ATOMS: atom_id res chain seq x y z
N MET A 1 -25.04 41.90 -76.32
CA MET A 1 -25.55 43.27 -76.16
C MET A 1 -26.99 43.22 -75.67
N ALA A 2 -27.39 44.24 -74.90
CA ALA A 2 -28.71 44.53 -74.34
C ALA A 2 -29.04 43.92 -72.96
N PHE A 3 -28.68 44.72 -71.95
CA PHE A 3 -29.27 44.82 -70.62
C PHE A 3 -30.79 45.00 -70.66
N THR A 4 -31.50 44.55 -69.61
CA THR A 4 -32.46 45.41 -68.90
C THR A 4 -32.78 44.87 -67.51
N MET A 5 -32.39 45.65 -66.49
CA MET A 5 -32.80 45.51 -65.10
C MET A 5 -34.26 45.92 -64.93
N LYS A 6 -35.00 45.23 -64.05
CA LYS A 6 -36.00 45.87 -63.20
C LYS A 6 -35.81 45.39 -61.76
N LYS A 7 -35.37 46.34 -60.92
CA LYS A 7 -35.45 46.25 -59.46
C LYS A 7 -36.90 46.49 -59.06
N PHE A 8 -37.47 45.59 -58.27
CA PHE A 8 -38.58 45.92 -57.38
C PHE A 8 -38.23 45.34 -56.01
N TYR A 9 -37.75 46.22 -55.14
CA TYR A 9 -37.81 46.01 -53.71
C TYR A 9 -39.24 46.30 -53.28
N SER A 10 -39.92 45.31 -52.71
CA SER A 10 -41.09 45.57 -51.86
C SER A 10 -41.00 44.62 -50.68
N ALA A 11 -40.89 45.23 -49.51
CA ALA A 11 -40.81 44.58 -48.22
C ALA A 11 -42.00 43.64 -47.98
N PHE A 12 -41.78 42.51 -47.29
CA PHE A 12 -42.70 42.04 -46.25
C PHE A 12 -42.13 40.85 -45.46
N ILE A 13 -42.03 41.06 -44.14
CA ILE A 13 -42.30 40.09 -43.06
C ILE A 13 -41.28 38.96 -42.83
N LEU A 14 -40.31 39.27 -41.96
CA LEU A 14 -40.29 38.79 -40.57
C LEU A 14 -40.94 37.41 -40.29
N ILE A 15 -40.19 36.32 -40.49
CA ILE A 15 -40.29 35.13 -39.62
C ILE A 15 -38.86 34.71 -39.27
N ILE A 16 -38.36 35.37 -38.24
CA ILE A 16 -37.24 34.88 -37.43
C ILE A 16 -37.86 33.98 -36.35
N ILE A 17 -37.14 32.92 -35.98
CA ILE A 17 -37.35 32.07 -34.79
C ILE A 17 -38.54 31.10 -34.98
N LEU A 18 -38.35 29.82 -35.26
CA LEU A 18 -38.05 28.79 -34.25
C LEU A 18 -37.51 27.52 -34.95
N PHE A 19 -36.23 27.52 -35.30
CA PHE A 19 -35.45 26.28 -35.23
C PHE A 19 -34.22 26.61 -34.39
N ALA A 20 -34.49 26.86 -33.10
CA ALA A 20 -33.47 26.63 -32.10
C ALA A 20 -33.16 25.14 -32.18
N CYS A 21 -32.07 24.81 -32.89
CA CYS A 21 -31.37 23.56 -32.69
C CYS A 21 -31.17 23.41 -31.17
N THR A 22 -31.98 22.57 -30.54
CA THR A 22 -31.60 21.94 -29.29
C THR A 22 -30.49 20.96 -29.61
N GLN A 23 -29.29 21.49 -29.86
CA GLN A 23 -28.09 20.70 -29.63
C GLN A 23 -28.04 20.54 -28.12
N GLU A 24 -28.41 19.34 -27.66
CA GLU A 24 -27.94 18.86 -26.37
C GLU A 24 -26.42 19.00 -26.40
N VAL A 25 -25.94 20.05 -25.75
CA VAL A 25 -24.55 20.14 -25.34
C VAL A 25 -24.40 18.99 -24.36
N LYS A 26 -23.92 17.84 -24.86
CA LYS A 26 -23.26 16.87 -23.99
C LYS A 26 -22.13 17.65 -23.35
N GLU A 27 -22.34 18.05 -22.10
CA GLU A 27 -21.23 18.39 -21.22
C GLU A 27 -20.30 17.18 -21.28
N ASN A 28 -19.19 17.35 -22.02
CA ASN A 28 -18.01 16.55 -21.77
C ASN A 28 -17.59 16.96 -20.37
N ILE A 29 -18.18 16.31 -19.36
CA ILE A 29 -17.61 16.26 -18.03
C ILE A 29 -16.21 15.73 -18.29
N PRO A 30 -15.15 16.54 -18.15
CA PRO A 30 -13.82 15.97 -18.23
C PRO A 30 -13.81 14.89 -17.15
N LEU A 31 -13.53 13.65 -17.56
CA LEU A 31 -13.14 12.61 -16.61
C LEU A 31 -12.07 13.27 -15.77
N GLN A 32 -12.43 13.64 -14.53
CA GLN A 32 -11.47 14.08 -13.56
C GLN A 32 -10.49 12.92 -13.49
N GLN A 33 -9.34 13.07 -14.13
CA GLN A 33 -8.17 12.30 -13.80
C GLN A 33 -7.97 12.62 -12.33
N ASN A 34 -8.50 11.74 -11.50
CA ASN A 34 -8.32 11.75 -10.06
C ASN A 34 -6.81 11.77 -9.91
N GLN A 35 -6.26 12.96 -9.63
CA GLN A 35 -4.85 13.13 -9.36
C GLN A 35 -4.57 12.12 -8.26
N SER A 36 -3.80 11.08 -8.54
CA SER A 36 -3.60 9.98 -7.60
C SER A 36 -3.00 10.59 -6.34
N GLN A 37 -3.83 10.84 -5.33
CA GLN A 37 -3.36 11.17 -4.01
C GLN A 37 -2.42 10.03 -3.64
N ASN A 38 -1.18 10.38 -3.26
CA ASN A 38 -0.16 9.40 -2.88
C ASN A 38 -0.81 8.43 -1.89
N GLN A 39 -1.08 7.21 -2.34
CA GLN A 39 -1.75 6.22 -1.51
C GLN A 39 -0.69 5.67 -0.56
N ILE A 40 -0.79 6.10 0.69
CA ILE A 40 0.05 5.63 1.78
C ILE A 40 -0.73 4.55 2.52
N ASP A 41 -0.09 3.41 2.73
CA ASP A 41 -0.63 2.29 3.49
C ASP A 41 0.43 1.73 4.44
N SER A 42 0.02 0.97 5.44
CA SER A 42 0.91 0.30 6.37
C SER A 42 0.31 -0.97 6.94
N PHE A 43 1.13 -2.00 7.09
CA PHE A 43 0.70 -3.31 7.58
C PHE A 43 1.83 -4.02 8.32
N PHE A 44 1.49 -5.07 9.08
CA PHE A 44 2.46 -6.00 9.63
C PHE A 44 2.54 -7.26 8.77
N CYS A 45 3.71 -7.86 8.71
CA CYS A 45 3.93 -9.09 7.97
C CYS A 45 5.08 -9.93 8.53
N TYR A 46 5.14 -11.19 8.13
CA TYR A 46 6.39 -11.96 8.14
C TYR A 46 7.07 -11.85 6.78
N ALA A 47 8.29 -11.32 6.75
CA ALA A 47 9.09 -11.28 5.53
C ALA A 47 9.62 -12.68 5.20
N LYS A 48 9.32 -13.21 4.01
CA LYS A 48 9.70 -14.56 3.59
C LYS A 48 10.95 -14.60 2.72
N GLY A 49 11.26 -13.50 2.05
CA GLY A 49 12.43 -13.37 1.19
C GLY A 49 12.38 -12.12 0.34
N ILE A 50 13.42 -11.91 -0.46
CA ILE A 50 13.47 -10.85 -1.46
C ILE A 50 13.82 -11.49 -2.79
N LEU A 51 12.98 -11.25 -3.80
CA LEU A 51 13.25 -11.64 -5.18
C LEU A 51 13.94 -10.49 -5.92
N SER A 52 14.79 -10.84 -6.89
CA SER A 52 15.34 -9.90 -7.85
C SER A 52 14.84 -10.25 -9.24
N ASN A 53 14.14 -9.31 -9.88
CA ASN A 53 13.62 -9.47 -11.23
C ASN A 53 13.90 -8.19 -12.03
N GLN A 54 14.72 -8.30 -13.08
CA GLN A 54 14.93 -7.22 -14.06
C GLN A 54 15.22 -5.85 -13.40
N GLU A 55 16.25 -5.81 -12.53
CA GLU A 55 16.69 -4.61 -11.78
C GLU A 55 15.77 -4.15 -10.64
N LYS A 56 14.61 -4.80 -10.45
CA LYS A 56 13.70 -4.53 -9.34
C LYS A 56 13.89 -5.54 -8.22
N LEU A 57 13.63 -5.08 -7.00
CA LEU A 57 13.55 -5.93 -5.82
C LEU A 57 12.11 -6.01 -5.35
N GLU A 58 11.64 -7.21 -5.06
CA GLU A 58 10.29 -7.48 -4.56
C GLU A 58 10.39 -8.19 -3.21
N LEU A 59 9.72 -7.66 -2.19
CA LEU A 59 9.60 -8.35 -0.91
C LEU A 59 8.52 -9.41 -1.04
N GLN A 60 8.85 -10.66 -0.71
CA GLN A 60 7.88 -11.70 -0.45
C GLN A 60 7.50 -11.65 1.03
N PHE A 61 6.20 -11.54 1.31
CA PHE A 61 5.72 -11.43 2.69
C PHE A 61 4.36 -12.09 2.87
N ASP A 62 4.06 -12.42 4.11
CA ASP A 62 2.75 -12.92 4.55
C ASP A 62 2.17 -11.92 5.54
N LYS A 63 1.03 -11.29 5.20
CA LYS A 63 0.43 -10.26 6.06
C LYS A 63 -0.10 -10.90 7.33
N VAL A 64 0.02 -10.17 8.44
CA VAL A 64 -0.45 -10.62 9.75
C VAL A 64 -1.20 -9.52 10.45
N ASP A 65 -2.17 -9.90 11.27
CA ASP A 65 -2.82 -9.00 12.19
C ASP A 65 -2.01 -8.94 13.49
N PHE A 66 -1.56 -7.73 13.83
CA PHE A 66 -0.88 -7.48 15.09
C PHE A 66 -1.89 -6.93 16.10
N LEU A 67 -2.38 -7.81 16.97
CA LEU A 67 -3.45 -7.53 17.91
C LEU A 67 -2.89 -7.34 19.32
N PHE A 68 -3.57 -6.48 20.09
CA PHE A 68 -3.21 -6.13 21.46
C PHE A 68 -4.41 -6.24 22.38
N SER A 69 -4.16 -6.51 23.65
CA SER A 69 -5.16 -6.44 24.71
C SER A 69 -6.40 -7.28 24.42
N GLU A 70 -7.59 -6.78 24.74
CA GLU A 70 -8.85 -7.50 24.52
C GLU A 70 -9.02 -8.03 23.09
N LYS A 71 -8.56 -7.31 22.07
CA LYS A 71 -8.64 -7.79 20.68
C LYS A 71 -7.76 -9.01 20.43
N ALA A 72 -6.59 -9.05 21.07
CA ALA A 72 -5.75 -10.24 21.03
C ALA A 72 -6.46 -11.39 21.76
N LYS A 73 -7.14 -11.11 22.89
CA LYS A 73 -7.82 -12.13 23.70
C LYS A 73 -8.95 -12.77 22.91
N GLU A 74 -9.84 -11.93 22.40
CA GLU A 74 -10.96 -12.31 21.55
C GLU A 74 -10.49 -13.17 20.38
N ALA A 75 -9.45 -12.71 19.67
CA ALA A 75 -8.88 -13.45 18.56
C ALA A 75 -8.25 -14.80 18.96
N MET A 76 -7.58 -14.90 20.11
CA MET A 76 -7.03 -16.17 20.58
C MET A 76 -8.13 -17.15 21.00
N ILE A 77 -9.21 -16.67 21.62
CA ILE A 77 -10.40 -17.49 21.96
C ILE A 77 -11.09 -17.98 20.68
N GLU A 78 -11.32 -17.09 19.71
CA GLU A 78 -11.85 -17.45 18.38
C GLU A 78 -11.01 -18.50 17.66
N ASP A 79 -9.71 -18.50 17.90
CA ASP A 79 -8.74 -19.41 17.28
C ASP A 79 -8.56 -20.70 18.10
N GLY A 80 -9.22 -20.82 19.25
CA GLY A 80 -9.15 -21.98 20.14
C GLY A 80 -7.79 -22.13 20.84
N LEU A 81 -7.06 -21.02 21.01
CA LEU A 81 -5.73 -20.95 21.62
C LEU A 81 -5.75 -20.50 23.08
N LEU A 82 -6.92 -20.08 23.58
CA LEU A 82 -7.11 -19.51 24.91
C LEU A 82 -8.56 -19.76 25.35
N GLU A 83 -8.74 -20.13 26.62
CA GLU A 83 -10.08 -20.19 27.23
C GLU A 83 -10.54 -18.80 27.70
N GLU A 84 -11.85 -18.62 27.91
CA GLU A 84 -12.42 -17.30 28.24
C GLU A 84 -11.87 -16.67 29.54
N ASP A 85 -11.50 -17.50 30.52
CA ASP A 85 -10.99 -17.08 31.82
C ASP A 85 -9.46 -16.97 31.90
N GLU A 86 -8.76 -17.30 30.81
CA GLU A 86 -7.30 -17.23 30.74
C GLU A 86 -6.79 -15.83 30.37
N PHE A 87 -5.51 -15.60 30.66
CA PHE A 87 -4.81 -14.35 30.38
C PHE A 87 -3.84 -14.52 29.21
N ILE A 88 -3.74 -13.51 28.35
CA ILE A 88 -2.80 -13.53 27.23
C ILE A 88 -1.38 -13.26 27.72
N PRO A 89 -0.40 -14.08 27.32
CA PRO A 89 1.01 -13.75 27.51
C PRO A 89 1.40 -12.45 26.80
N ASN A 90 2.03 -11.52 27.51
CA ASN A 90 2.53 -10.24 26.98
C ASN A 90 1.47 -9.35 26.30
N ASP A 91 0.18 -9.65 26.47
CA ASP A 91 -0.95 -8.86 25.94
C ASP A 91 -0.96 -8.69 24.41
N ILE A 92 -0.28 -9.57 23.68
CA ILE A 92 -0.09 -9.50 22.22
C ILE A 92 -0.46 -10.82 21.57
N TYR A 93 -1.13 -10.75 20.42
CA TYR A 93 -1.32 -11.89 19.53
C TYR A 93 -1.06 -11.49 18.08
N ILE A 94 -0.14 -12.20 17.42
CA ILE A 94 0.11 -12.05 15.98
C ILE A 94 -0.66 -13.14 15.26
N ARG A 95 -1.81 -12.78 14.70
CA ARG A 95 -2.71 -13.72 14.02
C ARG A 95 -2.32 -13.81 12.55
N ASN A 96 -2.14 -15.05 12.08
CA ASN A 96 -1.84 -15.36 10.68
C ASN A 96 -2.69 -16.56 10.23
N LYS A 97 -3.99 -16.32 10.05
CA LYS A 97 -4.94 -17.37 9.62
C LYS A 97 -4.82 -17.69 8.14
N ASP A 98 -4.68 -16.66 7.32
CA ASP A 98 -4.66 -16.76 5.87
C ASP A 98 -3.23 -16.66 5.37
N GLN A 99 -2.45 -17.73 5.54
CA GLN A 99 -1.07 -17.79 5.07
C GLN A 99 -1.02 -17.63 3.55
N LYS A 100 -0.70 -16.42 3.10
CA LYS A 100 -0.68 -16.07 1.69
C LYS A 100 0.53 -15.21 1.42
N VAL A 101 1.47 -15.79 0.67
CA VAL A 101 2.63 -15.04 0.19
C VAL A 101 2.18 -14.04 -0.87
N GLU A 102 2.37 -12.78 -0.57
CA GLU A 102 2.21 -11.64 -1.46
C GLU A 102 3.59 -11.08 -1.83
N GLU A 103 3.62 -10.33 -2.94
CA GLU A 103 4.82 -9.70 -3.47
C GLU A 103 4.56 -8.21 -3.67
N LEU A 104 5.53 -7.37 -3.29
CA LEU A 104 5.46 -5.93 -3.52
C LEU A 104 6.83 -5.35 -3.81
N GLU A 105 6.89 -4.47 -4.81
CA GLU A 105 8.12 -3.80 -5.22
C GLU A 105 8.68 -2.94 -4.07
N ILE A 106 9.98 -3.03 -3.85
CA ILE A 106 10.73 -2.23 -2.89
C ILE A 106 11.22 -0.96 -3.59
N ASP A 107 10.96 0.20 -3.00
CA ASP A 107 11.47 1.48 -3.50
C ASP A 107 13.01 1.51 -3.41
N GLU A 108 13.67 2.12 -4.39
CA GLU A 108 15.13 2.26 -4.44
C GLU A 108 15.70 3.00 -3.22
N ASN A 109 14.89 3.86 -2.59
CA ASN A 109 15.25 4.65 -1.41
C ASN A 109 14.58 4.12 -0.12
N VAL A 110 14.20 2.84 -0.10
CA VAL A 110 13.61 2.21 1.09
C VAL A 110 14.50 2.42 2.31
N LYS A 111 13.88 2.74 3.45
CA LYS A 111 14.56 2.74 4.75
C LYS A 111 14.30 1.43 5.45
N ILE A 112 15.34 0.84 6.02
CA ILE A 112 15.26 -0.47 6.67
C ILE A 112 15.83 -0.35 8.07
N PHE A 113 15.03 -0.68 9.08
CA PHE A 113 15.44 -0.60 10.48
C PHE A 113 15.26 -1.93 11.20
N MET A 114 16.30 -2.36 11.91
CA MET A 114 16.27 -3.50 12.80
C MET A 114 16.18 -3.03 14.25
N GLN A 115 15.52 -3.82 15.09
CA GLN A 115 15.40 -3.57 16.53
C GLN A 115 16.23 -4.53 17.37
N THR A 116 16.58 -5.70 16.84
CA THR A 116 17.31 -6.73 17.60
C THR A 116 18.63 -7.17 16.97
N LEU A 117 19.09 -6.50 15.91
CA LEU A 117 20.21 -6.99 15.10
C LEU A 117 21.52 -7.06 15.89
N THR A 118 21.90 -5.98 16.58
CA THR A 118 23.07 -5.95 17.46
C THR A 118 22.70 -5.60 18.89
N TYR A 119 23.59 -5.92 19.82
CA TYR A 119 23.42 -5.69 21.24
C TYR A 119 24.77 -5.34 21.88
N ASP A 120 24.72 -4.65 23.02
CA ASP A 120 25.91 -4.29 23.80
C ASP A 120 26.40 -5.46 24.69
N ASP A 121 27.52 -5.27 25.38
CA ASP A 121 28.09 -6.30 26.27
C ASP A 121 27.18 -6.69 27.45
N TYR A 122 26.11 -5.93 27.70
CA TYR A 122 25.10 -6.20 28.73
C TYR A 122 23.86 -6.88 28.15
N GLY A 123 23.82 -7.16 26.84
CA GLY A 123 22.69 -7.79 26.17
C GLY A 123 21.56 -6.83 25.80
N ASN A 124 21.76 -5.51 25.88
CA ASN A 124 20.76 -4.54 25.46
C ASN A 124 20.80 -4.38 23.95
N TYR A 125 19.66 -4.58 23.29
CA TYR A 125 19.56 -4.39 21.85
C TYR A 125 19.70 -2.92 21.45
N HIS A 126 20.38 -2.68 20.33
CA HIS A 126 20.37 -1.38 19.67
C HIS A 126 19.10 -1.23 18.84
N ALA A 127 18.16 -0.44 19.34
CA ALA A 127 16.90 -0.22 18.63
C ALA A 127 17.05 0.77 17.46
N ASN A 128 16.33 0.50 16.36
CA ASN A 128 16.30 1.33 15.15
C ASN A 128 17.64 1.43 14.41
N GLU A 129 18.39 0.33 14.37
CA GLU A 129 19.59 0.22 13.55
C GLU A 129 19.23 0.24 12.06
N GLU A 130 19.68 1.26 11.34
CA GLU A 130 19.49 1.35 9.89
C GLU A 130 20.43 0.38 9.16
N ILE A 131 19.89 -0.41 8.25
CA ILE A 131 20.68 -1.37 7.44
C ILE A 131 20.42 -1.18 5.94
N THR A 132 21.33 -1.73 5.13
CA THR A 132 21.18 -1.73 3.68
C THR A 132 20.27 -2.87 3.21
N ILE A 133 19.71 -2.74 2.00
CA ILE A 133 18.91 -3.79 1.37
C ILE A 133 19.69 -5.10 1.21
N ASN A 134 20.99 -5.03 0.86
CA ASN A 134 21.86 -6.20 0.76
C ASN A 134 22.01 -6.92 2.10
N LYS A 135 22.07 -6.17 3.20
CA LYS A 135 22.11 -6.77 4.53
C LYS A 135 20.79 -7.46 4.85
N LEU A 136 19.65 -6.86 4.51
CA LEU A 136 18.35 -7.50 4.69
C LEU A 136 18.23 -8.80 3.88
N ILE A 137 18.68 -8.81 2.62
CA ILE A 137 18.72 -10.02 1.77
C ILE A 137 19.56 -11.11 2.44
N GLU A 138 20.74 -10.77 2.97
CA GLU A 138 21.58 -11.70 3.72
C GLU A 138 20.86 -12.28 4.95
N LEU A 139 20.17 -11.44 5.72
CA LEU A 139 19.44 -11.85 6.93
C LEU A 139 18.24 -12.76 6.63
N LEU A 140 17.55 -12.54 5.52
CA LEU A 140 16.38 -13.34 5.12
C LEU A 140 16.74 -14.63 4.37
N SER A 141 17.92 -14.70 3.75
CA SER A 141 18.38 -15.89 3.01
C SER A 141 19.15 -16.90 3.86
N LYS A 142 19.71 -16.47 4.99
CA LYS A 142 20.47 -17.35 5.88
C LYS A 142 19.54 -18.16 6.78
N SER A 143 19.75 -19.47 6.83
CA SER A 143 19.33 -20.30 7.97
C SER A 143 20.31 -20.12 9.14
N THR A 144 20.43 -18.90 9.66
CA THR A 144 21.16 -18.64 10.90
C THR A 144 20.35 -19.15 12.10
N GLU A 145 21.00 -19.31 13.27
CA GLU A 145 20.30 -19.63 14.54
C GLU A 145 19.13 -18.65 14.79
N ARG A 146 19.31 -17.39 14.40
CA ARG A 146 18.26 -16.39 14.33
C ARG A 146 17.70 -16.33 12.91
N ASN A 147 16.57 -17.00 12.71
CA ASN A 147 15.88 -17.01 11.43
C ASN A 147 14.86 -15.86 11.36
N TYR A 148 15.24 -14.77 10.69
CA TYR A 148 14.43 -13.55 10.61
C TYR A 148 13.13 -13.72 9.82
N ILE A 149 12.92 -14.83 9.10
CA ILE A 149 11.66 -15.06 8.35
C ILE A 149 10.42 -15.24 9.26
N ASN A 150 10.66 -15.50 10.54
CA ASN A 150 9.63 -15.66 11.57
C ASN A 150 9.49 -14.42 12.47
N PHE A 151 10.23 -13.35 12.16
CA PHE A 151 10.15 -12.09 12.91
C PHE A 151 9.10 -11.19 12.24
N PRO A 152 8.24 -10.52 13.02
CA PRO A 152 7.29 -9.59 12.45
C PRO A 152 8.00 -8.32 11.98
N PHE A 153 7.56 -7.80 10.85
CA PHE A 153 7.98 -6.52 10.30
C PHE A 153 6.77 -5.62 10.13
N PHE A 154 6.96 -4.33 10.41
CA PHE A 154 6.06 -3.26 10.04
C PHE A 154 6.51 -2.67 8.71
N ILE A 155 5.59 -2.58 7.76
CA ILE A 155 5.82 -2.09 6.40
C ILE A 155 5.04 -0.80 6.19
N LYS A 156 5.67 0.20 5.56
CA LYS A 156 4.94 1.33 4.96
C LYS A 156 5.12 1.34 3.45
N THR A 157 4.05 1.65 2.75
CA THR A 157 4.04 1.75 1.31
C THR A 157 3.63 3.14 0.86
N SER A 158 4.11 3.57 -0.29
CA SER A 158 3.63 4.75 -1.02
C SER A 158 3.55 4.39 -2.49
N ASN A 159 2.41 4.67 -3.13
CA ASN A 159 2.19 4.39 -4.55
C ASN A 159 2.51 2.93 -4.93
N ASN A 160 2.06 1.99 -4.08
CA ASN A 160 2.26 0.55 -4.26
C ASN A 160 3.75 0.11 -4.28
N LYS A 161 4.65 0.89 -3.66
CA LYS A 161 6.03 0.49 -3.39
C LYS A 161 6.33 0.56 -1.90
N ILE A 162 7.15 -0.37 -1.41
CA ILE A 162 7.62 -0.38 -0.02
C ILE A 162 8.65 0.72 0.18
N THR A 163 8.39 1.61 1.14
CA THR A 163 9.27 2.75 1.47
C THR A 163 9.90 2.63 2.85
N LEU A 164 9.34 1.76 3.71
CA LEU A 164 9.87 1.45 5.03
C LEU A 164 9.70 -0.04 5.32
N ILE A 165 10.77 -0.68 5.80
CA ILE A 165 10.75 -2.00 6.40
C ILE A 165 11.32 -1.86 7.81
N LYS A 166 10.54 -2.17 8.84
CA LYS A 166 11.00 -2.06 10.24
C LYS A 166 10.72 -3.36 10.96
N GLU A 167 11.75 -4.01 11.50
CA GLU A 167 11.56 -5.14 12.43
C GLU A 167 10.69 -4.66 13.60
N GLN A 168 9.69 -5.44 13.99
CA GLN A 168 8.88 -5.19 15.18
C GLN A 168 9.41 -6.04 16.34
N TYR A 169 10.02 -5.39 17.33
CA TYR A 169 10.45 -6.08 18.55
C TYR A 169 9.24 -6.63 19.32
N LEU A 170 9.39 -7.86 19.80
CA LEU A 170 8.49 -8.50 20.75
C LEU A 170 9.27 -8.71 22.06
N PRO A 171 8.82 -8.11 23.18
CA PRO A 171 9.50 -8.19 24.47
C PRO A 171 9.46 -9.59 25.11
#